data_AF-A0A7S4G115-F1
#
_entry.id   AF-A0A7S4G115-F1
#
_cell.length_a   1.000
_cell.length_b   1.000
_cell.length_c   1.000
_cell.angle_alpha   90.00
_cell.angle_beta   90.00
_cell.angle_gamma   90.00
#
_symmetry.space_group_name_H-M   'P 1'
#
loop_
_entity.id
_entity.type
_entity.pdbx_description
1 polymer ?
#
loop_
_entity_poly.entity_id
_entity_poly.type
_entity_poly.pdbx_seq_one_letter_code
_entity_poly.pdbx_strand_id
1 'polypeptide(L)'
;NVQHISTKGPSPTLALWVGASPSTFLGTAAYAFEGIGLVLPIASSMAEPELFPGIAVAVLAILLLLLLSFGLVGVFTFGADAQPTILLDLSLLTPGSPTASIIELLYCIILICSFPLMLFPASQILDRIVDARSRVTQD
;
A
#
# COMPACT_ATOMS: atom_id res chain seq x y z
N ASN A 1 24.01 9.45 7.87
CA ASN A 1 24.63 10.29 8.92
C ASN A 1 23.88 10.10 10.24
N VAL A 2 23.95 8.90 10.84
CA VAL A 2 23.16 8.49 12.02
C VAL A 2 23.59 9.22 13.30
N GLN A 3 24.81 9.77 13.30
CA GLN A 3 25.41 10.54 14.40
C GLN A 3 24.75 11.92 14.60
N HIS A 4 24.10 12.49 13.57
CA HIS A 4 23.44 13.80 13.66
C HIS A 4 22.04 13.73 14.29
N ILE A 5 21.43 12.54 14.37
CA ILE A 5 20.08 12.31 14.93
C ILE A 5 20.14 12.19 16.46
N SER A 6 21.22 11.60 17.00
CA SER A 6 21.42 11.39 18.44
C SER A 6 21.59 12.70 19.24
N THR A 7 22.01 13.79 18.58
CA THR A 7 22.38 15.05 19.27
C THR A 7 21.43 16.22 19.04
N LYS A 8 20.53 16.20 18.04
CA LYS A 8 19.71 17.39 17.68
C LYS A 8 18.20 17.19 17.67
N GLY A 9 17.68 16.00 17.93
CA GLY A 9 16.25 15.73 17.87
C GLY A 9 15.65 15.89 16.45
N PRO A 10 14.34 15.64 16.29
CA PRO A 10 13.67 15.81 14.99
C PRO A 10 13.71 17.27 14.55
N SER A 11 14.08 17.52 13.28
CA SER A 11 14.24 18.90 12.77
C SER A 11 12.91 19.68 12.80
N PRO A 12 12.92 21.01 13.08
CA PRO A 12 11.71 21.85 13.04
C PRO A 12 10.97 21.81 11.69
N THR A 13 11.67 21.47 10.62
CA THR A 13 11.13 21.26 9.28
C THR A 13 10.16 20.07 9.22
N LEU A 14 10.32 19.07 10.08
CA LEU A 14 9.46 17.89 10.16
C LEU A 14 8.03 18.24 10.59
N ALA A 15 7.90 19.15 11.57
CA ALA A 15 6.61 19.65 12.04
C ALA A 15 5.92 20.52 10.98
N LEU A 16 6.71 21.24 10.17
CA LEU A 16 6.22 22.08 9.09
C LEU A 16 5.78 21.25 7.87
N TRP A 17 6.47 20.15 7.56
CA TRP A 17 6.13 19.24 6.46
C TRP A 17 4.84 18.44 6.71
N VAL A 18 4.63 17.96 7.94
CA VAL A 18 3.36 17.33 8.35
C VAL A 18 2.19 18.31 8.23
N GLY A 19 2.43 19.61 8.41
CA GLY A 19 1.42 20.66 8.22
C GLY A 19 1.27 21.18 6.79
N ALA A 20 2.28 21.04 5.92
CA ALA A 20 2.35 21.74 4.63
C ALA A 20 1.59 21.04 3.48
N SER A 21 1.38 19.71 3.54
CA SER A 21 0.77 18.95 2.44
C SER A 21 -0.30 17.94 2.91
N PRO A 22 -1.34 18.39 3.63
CA PRO A 22 -2.36 17.49 4.18
C PRO A 22 -3.11 16.70 3.10
N SER A 23 -3.27 17.26 1.89
CA SER A 23 -3.94 16.62 0.76
C SER A 23 -3.19 15.41 0.22
N THR A 24 -1.86 15.52 0.03
CA THR A 24 -1.02 14.41 -0.44
C THR A 24 -0.97 13.30 0.60
N PHE A 25 -0.83 13.65 1.88
CA PHE A 25 -0.87 12.66 2.96
C PHE A 25 -2.21 11.92 2.98
N LEU A 26 -3.33 12.63 2.89
CA LEU A 26 -4.65 12.02 2.85
C LEU A 26 -4.84 11.14 1.61
N GLY A 27 -4.35 11.57 0.44
CA GLY A 27 -4.39 10.78 -0.80
C GLY A 27 -3.61 9.48 -0.69
N THR A 28 -2.39 9.52 -0.14
CA THR A 28 -1.57 8.31 0.08
C THR A 28 -2.19 7.41 1.15
N ALA A 29 -2.75 7.97 2.23
CA ALA A 29 -3.44 7.21 3.25
C ALA A 29 -4.70 6.52 2.69
N ALA A 30 -5.48 7.21 1.86
CA ALA A 30 -6.65 6.63 1.20
C ALA A 30 -6.26 5.53 0.20
N TYR A 31 -5.19 5.75 -0.59
CA TYR A 31 -4.67 4.76 -1.53
C TYR A 31 -4.21 3.46 -0.83
N ALA A 32 -3.66 3.55 0.39
CA ALA A 32 -3.31 2.36 1.17
C ALA A 32 -4.51 1.44 1.49
N PHE A 33 -5.74 1.95 1.42
CA PHE A 33 -6.97 1.18 1.63
C PHE A 33 -7.67 0.75 0.33
N GLU A 34 -7.07 0.95 -0.85
CA GLU A 34 -7.64 0.56 -2.14
C GLU A 34 -8.00 -0.95 -2.21
N GLY A 35 -7.25 -1.79 -1.49
CA GLY A 35 -7.48 -3.24 -1.41
C GLY A 35 -8.81 -3.67 -0.75
N ILE A 36 -9.61 -2.75 -0.21
CA ILE A 36 -10.92 -3.05 0.41
C ILE A 36 -11.88 -3.77 -0.56
N GLY A 37 -11.75 -3.57 -1.87
CA GLY A 37 -12.55 -4.25 -2.88
C GLY A 37 -12.42 -5.78 -2.87
N LEU A 38 -11.33 -6.32 -2.30
CA LEU A 38 -11.07 -7.75 -2.20
C LEU A 38 -11.71 -8.41 -0.99
N VAL A 39 -12.16 -7.62 -0.01
CA VAL A 39 -12.77 -8.14 1.23
C VAL A 39 -13.97 -9.04 0.94
N LEU A 40 -14.86 -8.61 0.06
CA LEU A 40 -16.10 -9.34 -0.23
C LEU A 40 -15.84 -10.71 -0.90
N PRO A 41 -15.00 -10.78 -1.95
CA PRO A 41 -14.56 -12.07 -2.47
C PRO A 41 -13.86 -12.98 -1.46
N ILE A 42 -12.97 -12.42 -0.62
CA ILE A 42 -12.27 -13.18 0.42
C ILE A 42 -13.26 -13.79 1.40
N ALA A 43 -14.22 -12.99 1.90
CA ALA A 43 -15.25 -13.46 2.81
C ALA A 43 -16.09 -14.61 2.21
N SER A 44 -16.40 -14.54 0.90
CA SER A 44 -17.14 -15.60 0.21
C SER A 44 -16.35 -16.89 -0.03
N SER A 45 -15.02 -16.82 0.02
CA SER A 45 -14.11 -17.97 -0.15
C SER A 45 -13.62 -18.57 1.17
N MET A 46 -14.05 -18.01 2.32
CA MET A 46 -13.72 -18.55 3.64
C MET A 46 -14.52 -19.81 3.97
N ALA A 47 -13.86 -20.78 4.59
CA ALA A 47 -14.51 -21.98 5.10
C ALA A 47 -15.51 -21.65 6.22
N GLU A 48 -15.18 -20.68 7.09
CA GLU A 48 -16.00 -20.24 8.22
C GLU A 48 -16.23 -18.71 8.15
N PRO A 49 -17.28 -18.25 7.45
CA PRO A 49 -17.54 -16.82 7.24
C PRO A 49 -17.95 -16.07 8.51
N GLU A 50 -18.37 -16.77 9.57
CA GLU A 50 -18.75 -16.16 10.85
C GLU A 50 -17.56 -15.55 11.62
N LEU A 51 -16.34 -16.04 11.38
CA LEU A 51 -15.11 -15.52 11.98
C LEU A 51 -14.50 -14.36 11.18
N PHE A 52 -15.01 -14.10 9.98
CA PHE A 52 -14.51 -13.06 9.07
C PHE A 52 -14.29 -11.69 9.74
N PRO A 53 -15.27 -11.09 10.45
CA PRO A 53 -15.11 -9.75 11.01
C PRO A 53 -13.98 -9.66 12.05
N GLY A 54 -13.78 -10.71 12.86
CA GLY A 54 -12.70 -10.76 13.84
C GLY A 54 -11.32 -10.83 13.17
N ILE A 55 -11.18 -11.66 12.14
CA ILE A 55 -9.94 -11.80 11.36
C ILE A 55 -9.63 -10.52 10.59
N ALA A 56 -10.64 -9.92 9.95
CA ALA A 56 -10.49 -8.68 9.20
C ALA A 56 -9.97 -7.54 10.08
N VAL A 57 -10.54 -7.36 11.27
CA VAL A 57 -10.07 -6.34 12.23
C VAL A 57 -8.64 -6.62 12.68
N ALA A 58 -8.30 -7.88 12.99
CA ALA A 58 -6.94 -8.24 13.40
C ALA A 58 -5.91 -7.97 12.30
N VAL A 59 -6.21 -8.35 11.05
CA VAL A 59 -5.33 -8.11 9.90
C VAL A 59 -5.16 -6.61 9.64
N LEU A 60 -6.26 -5.85 9.65
CA LEU A 60 -6.20 -4.39 9.48
C LEU A 60 -5.40 -3.71 10.59
N ALA A 61 -5.53 -4.16 11.85
CA ALA A 61 -4.75 -3.63 12.96
C ALA A 61 -3.24 -3.90 12.79
N ILE A 62 -2.86 -5.12 12.40
CA ILE A 62 -1.46 -5.49 12.14
C ILE A 62 -0.90 -4.67 10.98
N LEU A 63 -1.66 -4.55 9.88
CA LEU A 63 -1.26 -3.73 8.73
C LEU A 63 -1.07 -2.27 9.11
N LEU A 64 -2.00 -1.69 9.87
CA LEU A 64 -1.90 -0.31 10.35
C LEU A 64 -0.63 -0.10 11.19
N LEU A 65 -0.33 -1.02 12.12
CA LEU A 65 0.90 -0.96 12.92
C LEU A 65 2.16 -1.06 12.05
N LEU A 66 2.14 -1.94 11.05
CA LEU A 66 3.25 -2.13 10.13
C LEU A 66 3.48 -0.88 9.28
N LEU A 67 2.44 -0.32 8.68
CA LEU A 67 2.49 0.91 7.89
C LEU A 67 2.94 2.11 8.75
N LEU A 68 2.43 2.25 9.97
CA LEU A 68 2.88 3.27 10.91
C LEU A 68 4.36 3.10 11.23
N SER A 69 4.81 1.89 11.54
CA SER A 69 6.22 1.66 11.88
C SER A 69 7.16 2.00 10.72
N PHE A 70 6.82 1.59 9.49
CA PHE A 70 7.59 1.92 8.29
C PHE A 70 7.55 3.42 7.98
N GLY A 71 6.38 4.06 8.14
CA GLY A 71 6.21 5.50 7.96
C GLY A 71 7.04 6.31 8.94
N LEU A 72 6.99 5.95 10.24
CA LEU A 72 7.83 6.59 11.27
C LEU A 72 9.32 6.41 10.96
N VAL A 73 9.76 5.19 10.63
CA VAL A 73 11.17 4.93 10.29
C VAL A 73 11.58 5.78 9.09
N GLY A 74 10.80 5.82 8.01
CA GLY A 74 11.10 6.61 6.82
C GLY A 74 11.22 8.11 7.11
N VAL A 75 10.34 8.65 7.95
CA VAL A 75 10.41 10.04 8.41
C VAL A 75 11.66 10.28 9.27
N PHE A 76 12.05 9.33 10.12
CA PHE A 76 13.25 9.44 10.95
C PHE A 76 14.57 9.30 10.16
N THR A 77 14.63 8.46 9.12
CA THR A 77 15.85 8.26 8.33
C THR A 77 16.04 9.32 7.24
N PHE A 78 14.97 9.74 6.55
CA PHE A 78 15.06 10.66 5.40
C PHE A 78 14.67 12.11 5.73
N GLY A 79 13.96 12.36 6.84
CA GLY A 79 13.62 13.71 7.27
C GLY A 79 12.81 14.49 6.22
N ALA A 80 13.14 15.78 6.02
CA ALA A 80 12.42 16.67 5.10
C ALA A 80 12.65 16.38 3.61
N ASP A 81 13.61 15.51 3.27
CA ASP A 81 13.92 15.08 1.90
C ASP A 81 13.18 13.79 1.51
N ALA A 82 12.21 13.35 2.30
CA ALA A 82 11.43 12.16 2.01
C ALA A 82 10.56 12.37 0.76
N GLN A 83 11.05 11.96 -0.40
CA GLN A 83 10.30 11.96 -1.64
C GLN A 83 9.31 10.78 -1.69
N PRO A 84 8.07 10.94 -2.17
CA PRO A 84 7.14 9.82 -2.32
C PRO A 84 7.66 8.73 -3.28
N THR A 85 8.66 9.06 -4.12
CA THR A 85 9.27 8.18 -5.12
C THR A 85 10.64 7.60 -4.68
N ILE A 86 10.95 7.60 -3.37
CA ILE A 86 12.26 7.15 -2.84
C ILE A 86 12.73 5.79 -3.39
N LEU A 87 11.83 4.82 -3.61
CA LEU A 87 12.22 3.51 -4.15
C LEU A 87 12.83 3.59 -5.56
N LEU A 88 12.28 4.46 -6.41
CA LEU A 88 12.79 4.68 -7.77
C LEU A 88 14.07 5.53 -7.71
N ASP A 89 14.09 6.51 -6.81
CA ASP A 89 15.21 7.43 -6.64
C ASP A 89 16.46 6.71 -6.08
N LEU A 90 16.30 5.74 -5.17
CA LEU A 90 17.39 4.89 -4.66
C LEU A 90 18.14 4.15 -5.76
N SER A 91 17.44 3.70 -6.81
CA SER A 91 18.06 3.05 -7.98
C SER A 91 18.85 4.06 -8.83
N LEU A 92 18.34 5.28 -8.97
CA LEU A 92 19.00 6.36 -9.71
C LEU A 92 20.21 6.96 -8.96
N LEU A 93 20.16 7.03 -7.63
CA LEU A 93 21.22 7.60 -6.78
C LEU A 93 22.39 6.63 -6.54
N THR A 94 22.18 5.32 -6.66
CA THR A 94 23.22 4.29 -6.45
C THR A 94 23.42 3.39 -7.68
N PRO A 95 23.74 3.95 -8.86
CA PRO A 95 23.89 3.18 -10.08
C PRO A 95 25.02 2.15 -9.92
N GLY A 96 24.67 0.87 -10.07
CA GLY A 96 25.61 -0.26 -10.02
C GLY A 96 25.67 -1.03 -8.70
N SER A 97 24.87 -0.69 -7.68
CA SER A 97 24.77 -1.54 -6.48
C SER A 97 23.84 -2.74 -6.71
N PRO A 98 24.28 -3.99 -6.43
CA PRO A 98 23.44 -5.18 -6.67
C PRO A 98 22.17 -5.17 -5.81
N THR A 99 22.20 -4.53 -4.65
CA THR A 99 21.05 -4.42 -3.73
C THR A 99 19.93 -3.55 -4.31
N ALA A 100 20.26 -2.41 -4.93
CA ALA A 100 19.24 -1.53 -5.51
C ALA A 100 18.50 -2.22 -6.68
N SER A 101 19.24 -2.93 -7.55
CA SER A 101 18.65 -3.69 -8.64
C SER A 101 17.72 -4.82 -8.17
N ILE A 102 18.05 -5.48 -7.05
CA ILE A 102 17.16 -6.50 -6.46
C ILE A 102 15.86 -5.88 -5.95
N ILE A 103 15.92 -4.73 -5.28
CA ILE A 103 14.74 -4.04 -4.76
C ILE A 103 13.84 -3.60 -5.91
N GLU A 104 14.42 -3.08 -7.00
CA GLU A 104 13.68 -2.67 -8.19
C GLU A 104 13.02 -3.87 -8.90
N LEU A 105 13.73 -4.98 -9.04
CA LEU A 105 13.15 -6.21 -9.58
C LEU A 105 11.97 -6.71 -8.72
N LEU A 106 12.13 -6.71 -7.40
CA LEU A 106 11.07 -7.12 -6.48
C LEU A 106 9.86 -6.17 -6.57
N TYR A 107 10.10 -4.87 -6.72
CA TYR A 107 9.05 -3.88 -6.93
C TYR A 107 8.27 -4.15 -8.23
N CYS A 108 8.96 -4.44 -9.34
CA CYS A 108 8.32 -4.83 -10.60
C CYS A 108 7.48 -6.10 -10.45
N ILE A 109 7.97 -7.11 -9.74
CA ILE A 109 7.22 -8.35 -9.45
C ILE A 109 5.96 -8.03 -8.64
N ILE A 110 6.06 -7.19 -7.61
CA ILE A 110 4.92 -6.76 -6.81
C ILE A 110 3.87 -6.05 -7.68
N LEU A 111 4.29 -5.15 -8.58
CA LEU A 111 3.37 -4.44 -9.48
C LEU A 111 2.64 -5.42 -10.40
N ILE A 112 3.36 -6.33 -11.05
CA ILE A 112 2.78 -7.35 -11.94
C ILE A 112 1.79 -8.24 -11.19
N CYS A 113 2.09 -8.59 -9.93
CA CYS A 113 1.19 -9.39 -9.09
C CYS A 113 -0.03 -8.58 -8.60
N SER A 114 0.12 -7.29 -8.35
CA SER A 114 -0.94 -6.42 -7.84
C SER A 114 -2.02 -6.16 -8.89
N PHE A 115 -1.66 -6.05 -10.18
CA PHE A 115 -2.62 -5.81 -11.26
C PHE A 115 -3.74 -6.87 -11.34
N PRO A 116 -3.44 -8.18 -11.41
CA PRO A 116 -4.47 -9.24 -11.36
C PRO A 116 -5.33 -9.18 -10.10
N LEU A 117 -4.73 -8.90 -8.95
CA LEU A 117 -5.46 -8.80 -7.68
C LEU A 117 -6.48 -7.66 -7.74
N MET A 118 -6.10 -6.47 -8.20
CA MET A 118 -7.02 -5.33 -8.34
C MET A 118 -8.13 -5.58 -9.36
N LEU A 119 -7.87 -6.38 -10.40
CA LEU A 119 -8.87 -6.75 -11.41
C LEU A 119 -9.85 -7.83 -10.94
N PHE A 120 -9.55 -8.55 -9.86
CA PHE A 120 -10.37 -9.67 -9.40
C PHE A 120 -11.83 -9.28 -9.06
N PRO A 121 -12.11 -8.19 -8.32
CA PRO A 121 -13.48 -7.74 -8.07
C PRO A 121 -14.18 -7.32 -9.37
N ALA A 122 -13.47 -6.64 -10.28
CA ALA A 122 -14.02 -6.21 -11.56
C ALA A 122 -14.41 -7.42 -12.43
N SER A 123 -13.59 -8.47 -12.46
CA SER A 123 -13.90 -9.72 -13.17
C SER A 123 -15.16 -10.38 -12.61
N GLN A 124 -15.29 -10.50 -11.28
CA GLN A 124 -16.48 -11.10 -10.68
C GLN A 124 -17.76 -10.31 -10.97
N ILE A 125 -17.69 -8.98 -11.00
CA ILE A 125 -18.84 -8.14 -11.35
C ILE A 125 -19.19 -8.35 -12.84
N LEU A 126 -18.19 -8.42 -13.71
CA LEU A 126 -18.39 -8.65 -15.14
C LEU A 126 -19.08 -10.00 -15.39
N ASP A 127 -18.63 -11.07 -14.75
CA ASP A 127 -19.23 -12.40 -14.88
C ASP A 127 -20.70 -12.39 -14.47
N ARG A 128 -21.03 -11.74 -13.35
CA ARG A 128 -22.43 -11.58 -12.88
C ARG A 128 -23.30 -10.82 -13.88
N ILE A 129 -22.75 -9.79 -14.54
CA ILE A 129 -23.48 -9.01 -15.55
C ILE A 129 -23.75 -9.85 -16.81
N VAL A 130 -22.75 -10.60 -17.26
CA VAL A 130 -22.88 -11.49 -18.44
C VAL A 130 -23.93 -12.58 -18.16
N ASP A 131 -23.89 -13.20 -16.99
CA ASP A 131 -24.86 -14.20 -16.55
C ASP A 131 -26.27 -13.65 -16.35
N ALA A 132 -26.41 -12.37 -15.97
CA ALA A 132 -27.72 -11.72 -15.89
C ALA A 132 -28.29 -11.47 -17.30
N ARG A 133 -27.44 -11.03 -18.25
CA ARG A 133 -27.85 -10.80 -19.64
C ARG A 133 -28.25 -12.09 -20.35
N SER A 134 -27.54 -13.19 -20.11
CA SER A 134 -27.85 -14.48 -20.75
C SER A 134 -29.23 -15.02 -20.36
N ARG A 135 -29.66 -14.79 -19.12
CA ARG A 135 -31.01 -15.18 -18.64
C ARG A 135 -32.12 -14.36 -19.29
N VAL A 136 -31.94 -13.04 -19.42
CA VAL A 136 -32.94 -12.14 -20.05
C VAL A 136 -33.14 -12.41 -21.54
N THR A 137 -32.16 -13.02 -22.21
CA THR A 137 -32.26 -13.34 -23.65
C THR A 137 -32.97 -14.69 -23.90
N GLN A 138 -33.21 -15.49 -22.87
CA GLN A 138 -33.89 -16.79 -22.97
C GLN A 138 -35.40 -16.74 -22.61
N ASP A 139 -35.89 -15.62 -22.10
CA ASP A 139 -37.31 -15.32 -21.87
C ASP A 139 -37.89 -14.46 -23.01
#